data_AF-Q9BV86-F1
#
_entry.id   AF-Q9BV86-F1
#
_cell.length_a   1.000
_cell.length_b   1.000
_cell.length_c   1.000
_cell.angle_alpha   90.00
_cell.angle_beta   90.00
_cell.angle_gamma   90.00
#
_symmetry.space_group_name_H-M   'P 1'
#
loop_
_entity.id
_entity.type
_entity.pdbx_description
1 polymer ?
#
loop_
_entity_poly.entity_id
_entity_poly.type
_entity_poly.pdbx_seq_one_letter_code
_entity_poly.pdbx_strand_id
1 'polypeptide(L)'
;MTSEVIEDEKQFYSKAKTYWKQIPPTVDGMLGGYGHISSIDINSSRKFLQRFLREGPNKTGTSCALDCGAGIGRITKRLLLPLFREVDMVDITEDFLVQAKTYLGEEGKRVRNYFCCGLQDFTPEPDSYDVIWIQWVIGHLTDQHLAEFLRRCKGSLRPNGIIVIKDNMAQEGVILDDVDSSVCRDLDVVRRIICSAGLSLLAEERQENLPDEIYHVYSFALR
;
A
#
# COMPACT_ATOMS: atom_id res chain seq x y z
N MET A 1 -5.16 -20.23 3.03
CA MET A 1 -5.47 -19.09 3.94
C MET A 1 -4.22 -18.74 4.74
N THR A 2 -4.07 -17.52 5.26
CA THR A 2 -2.91 -17.20 6.11
C THR A 2 -2.83 -18.07 7.36
N SER A 3 -3.97 -18.51 7.90
CA SER A 3 -4.04 -19.42 9.05
C SER A 3 -3.40 -20.79 8.81
N GLU A 4 -3.12 -21.15 7.56
CA GLU A 4 -2.46 -22.42 7.20
C GLU A 4 -0.93 -22.29 7.12
N VAL A 5 -0.41 -21.05 7.00
CA VAL A 5 1.03 -20.78 6.83
C VAL A 5 1.63 -19.93 7.95
N ILE A 6 0.81 -19.18 8.68
CA ILE A 6 1.23 -18.38 9.84
C ILE A 6 0.86 -19.13 11.12
N GLU A 7 1.86 -19.66 11.82
CA GLU A 7 1.67 -20.42 13.06
C GLU A 7 1.49 -19.50 14.30
N ASP A 8 2.27 -18.41 14.38
CA ASP A 8 2.21 -17.44 15.46
C ASP A 8 2.09 -16.03 14.89
N GLU A 9 0.91 -15.43 15.04
CA GLU A 9 0.61 -14.08 14.56
C GLU A 9 1.51 -13.01 15.20
N LYS A 10 1.81 -13.12 16.50
CA LYS A 10 2.69 -12.15 17.17
C LYS A 10 4.12 -12.26 16.66
N GLN A 11 4.57 -13.49 16.42
CA GLN A 11 5.88 -13.72 15.83
C GLN A 11 5.95 -13.20 14.39
N PHE A 12 4.90 -13.40 13.58
CA PHE A 12 4.79 -12.89 12.22
C PHE A 12 4.98 -11.36 12.17
N TYR A 13 4.23 -10.60 12.97
CA TYR A 13 4.37 -9.13 13.00
C TYR A 13 5.71 -8.66 13.56
N SER A 14 6.24 -9.31 14.61
CA SER A 14 7.51 -8.91 15.22
C SER A 14 8.73 -9.24 14.35
N LYS A 15 8.71 -10.34 13.58
CA LYS A 15 9.73 -10.67 12.58
C LYS A 15 9.76 -9.65 11.45
N ALA A 16 8.60 -9.31 10.87
CA ALA A 16 8.51 -8.29 9.83
C ALA A 16 9.05 -6.92 10.30
N LYS A 17 8.68 -6.50 11.52
CA LYS A 17 9.20 -5.26 12.11
C LYS A 17 10.73 -5.29 12.30
N THR A 18 11.27 -6.43 12.74
CA THR A 18 12.71 -6.62 12.90
C THR A 18 13.44 -6.57 11.56
N TYR A 19 12.91 -7.22 10.53
CA TYR A 19 13.47 -7.23 9.18
C TYR A 19 13.55 -5.81 8.62
N TRP A 20 12.43 -5.08 8.57
CA TRP A 20 12.38 -3.75 7.98
C TRP A 20 13.29 -2.74 8.70
N LYS A 21 13.47 -2.86 10.02
CA LYS A 21 14.43 -2.01 10.75
C LYS A 21 15.88 -2.16 10.26
N GLN A 22 16.23 -3.27 9.62
CA GLN A 22 17.59 -3.53 9.12
C GLN A 22 17.76 -3.08 7.66
N ILE A 23 16.68 -2.79 6.95
CA ILE A 23 16.72 -2.40 5.54
C ILE A 23 17.23 -0.95 5.41
N PRO A 24 18.22 -0.69 4.54
CA PRO A 24 18.67 0.66 4.29
C PRO A 24 17.50 1.55 3.83
N PRO A 25 17.34 2.76 4.40
CA PRO A 25 16.20 3.63 4.10
C PRO A 25 16.42 4.37 2.77
N THR A 26 16.46 3.60 1.68
CA THR A 26 16.68 4.05 0.30
C THR A 26 15.58 3.49 -0.60
N VAL A 27 15.41 4.07 -1.79
CA VAL A 27 14.46 3.54 -2.78
C VAL A 27 14.78 2.09 -3.15
N ASP A 28 16.06 1.73 -3.19
CA ASP A 28 16.48 0.37 -3.52
C ASP A 28 16.16 -0.62 -2.38
N GLY A 29 16.43 -0.22 -1.13
CA GLY A 29 16.08 -1.02 0.04
C GLY A 29 14.56 -1.25 0.15
N MET A 30 13.75 -0.21 -0.06
CA MET A 30 12.28 -0.32 -0.01
C MET A 30 11.72 -1.21 -1.13
N LEU A 31 12.50 -1.45 -2.18
CA LEU A 31 12.12 -2.29 -3.32
C LEU A 31 12.89 -3.62 -3.34
N GLY A 32 13.50 -4.03 -2.22
CA GLY A 32 14.19 -5.31 -2.11
C GLY A 32 15.34 -5.50 -3.10
N GLY A 33 16.06 -4.43 -3.45
CA GLY A 33 17.13 -4.45 -4.46
C GLY A 33 16.66 -4.19 -5.90
N TYR A 34 15.36 -3.96 -6.11
CA TYR A 34 14.78 -3.63 -7.41
C TYR A 34 14.58 -2.12 -7.59
N GLY A 35 15.46 -1.27 -7.06
CA GLY A 35 15.36 0.20 -7.17
C GLY A 35 15.14 0.72 -8.59
N HIS A 36 15.66 0.00 -9.59
CA HIS A 36 15.53 0.29 -11.02
C HIS A 36 14.08 0.22 -11.54
N ILE A 37 13.17 -0.55 -10.91
CA ILE A 37 11.76 -0.64 -11.35
C ILE A 37 10.92 0.57 -10.90
N SER A 38 11.44 1.41 -10.00
CA SER A 38 10.71 2.54 -9.41
C SER A 38 10.03 3.45 -10.46
N SER A 39 10.73 3.75 -11.56
CA SER A 39 10.17 4.64 -12.59
C SER A 39 9.02 4.01 -13.38
N ILE A 40 9.10 2.71 -13.69
CA ILE A 40 8.04 2.02 -14.44
C ILE A 40 6.81 1.77 -13.57
N ASP A 41 7.02 1.42 -12.31
CA ASP A 41 5.98 1.33 -11.29
C ASP A 41 5.22 2.66 -11.15
N ILE A 42 5.93 3.76 -10.90
CA ILE A 42 5.32 5.10 -10.72
C ILE A 42 4.56 5.55 -11.95
N ASN A 43 5.09 5.32 -13.16
CA ASN A 43 4.44 5.74 -14.40
C ASN A 43 3.15 4.97 -14.66
N SER A 44 3.14 3.67 -14.40
CA SER A 44 1.93 2.84 -14.48
C SER A 44 0.91 3.26 -13.42
N SER A 45 1.34 3.40 -12.16
CA SER A 45 0.47 3.86 -11.06
C SER A 45 -0.17 5.22 -11.34
N ARG A 46 0.57 6.16 -11.95
CA ARG A 46 0.02 7.46 -12.37
C ARG A 46 -1.06 7.29 -13.44
N LYS A 47 -0.83 6.46 -14.45
CA LYS A 47 -1.83 6.19 -15.52
C LYS A 47 -3.08 5.54 -14.95
N PHE A 48 -2.91 4.55 -14.08
CA PHE A 48 -4.01 3.87 -13.39
C PHE A 48 -4.84 4.87 -12.58
N LEU A 49 -4.20 5.68 -11.73
CA LEU A 49 -4.89 6.63 -10.86
C LEU A 49 -5.58 7.75 -11.65
N GLN A 50 -4.98 8.22 -12.75
CA GLN A 50 -5.57 9.22 -13.63
C GLN A 50 -6.92 8.80 -14.24
N ARG A 51 -7.27 7.51 -14.26
CA ARG A 51 -8.61 7.07 -14.69
C ARG A 51 -9.72 7.59 -13.78
N PHE A 52 -9.42 7.76 -12.48
CA PHE A 52 -10.36 8.14 -11.43
C PHE A 52 -10.36 9.66 -11.13
N LEU A 53 -9.29 10.37 -11.51
CA LEU A 53 -9.15 11.81 -11.32
C LEU A 53 -9.75 12.65 -12.47
N ARG A 54 -10.19 12.00 -13.55
CA ARG A 54 -10.83 12.66 -14.71
C ARG A 54 -12.23 13.18 -14.33
N GLU A 55 -12.67 14.22 -15.04
CA GLU A 55 -14.03 14.76 -14.89
C GLU A 55 -15.11 13.71 -15.18
N GLY A 56 -16.11 13.63 -14.30
CA GLY A 56 -17.21 12.67 -14.39
C GLY A 56 -17.98 12.56 -13.07
N PRO A 57 -19.15 11.88 -13.06
CA PRO A 57 -20.03 11.80 -11.88
C PRO A 57 -19.38 11.09 -10.67
N ASN A 58 -18.37 10.24 -10.93
CA ASN A 58 -17.64 9.49 -9.91
C ASN A 58 -16.19 9.99 -9.73
N LYS A 59 -15.89 11.25 -10.09
CA LYS A 59 -14.55 11.81 -9.97
C LYS A 59 -14.08 11.74 -8.51
N THR A 60 -12.92 11.14 -8.29
CA THR A 60 -12.24 11.13 -7.00
C THR A 60 -11.60 12.50 -6.74
N GLY A 61 -11.70 12.99 -5.50
CA GLY A 61 -11.07 14.25 -5.10
C GLY A 61 -9.55 14.19 -5.12
N THR A 62 -8.92 15.35 -4.99
CA THR A 62 -7.44 15.49 -4.97
C THR A 62 -6.97 16.31 -3.78
N SER A 63 -7.72 16.27 -2.68
CA SER A 63 -7.41 17.05 -1.48
C SER A 63 -6.45 16.29 -0.57
N CYS A 64 -6.75 15.04 -0.23
CA CYS A 64 -5.93 14.27 0.70
C CYS A 64 -5.80 12.81 0.25
N ALA A 65 -4.58 12.29 0.29
CA ALA A 65 -4.30 10.87 0.12
C ALA A 65 -3.59 10.28 1.34
N LEU A 66 -3.71 8.96 1.53
CA LEU A 66 -2.97 8.21 2.54
C LEU A 66 -2.00 7.25 1.83
N ASP A 67 -0.73 7.24 2.21
CA ASP A 67 0.29 6.28 1.77
C ASP A 67 0.49 5.23 2.88
N CYS A 68 0.03 4.00 2.63
CA CYS A 68 0.09 2.88 3.57
C CYS A 68 1.29 1.99 3.28
N GLY A 69 2.15 1.76 4.28
CA GLY A 69 3.46 1.14 4.05
C GLY A 69 4.39 2.10 3.32
N ALA A 70 4.37 3.37 3.73
CA ALA A 70 4.94 4.46 2.94
C ALA A 70 6.47 4.36 2.79
N GLY A 71 7.13 3.62 3.70
CA GLY A 71 8.57 3.58 3.85
C GLY A 71 9.14 4.99 3.95
N ILE A 72 10.19 5.26 3.17
CA ILE A 72 10.79 6.59 3.07
C ILE A 72 9.95 7.61 2.26
N GLY A 73 8.77 7.22 1.77
CA GLY A 73 7.86 8.09 1.01
C GLY A 73 8.12 8.13 -0.48
N ARG A 74 8.55 7.01 -1.10
CA ARG A 74 8.74 6.91 -2.55
C ARG A 74 7.45 7.22 -3.32
N ILE A 75 6.34 6.60 -2.90
CA ILE A 75 5.01 6.81 -3.46
C ILE A 75 4.51 8.21 -3.14
N THR A 76 4.58 8.62 -1.87
CA THR A 76 4.31 9.99 -1.43
C THR A 76 4.99 11.03 -2.33
N LYS A 77 6.31 10.94 -2.56
CA LYS A 77 7.08 11.91 -3.35
C LYS A 77 6.73 11.92 -4.83
N ARG A 78 6.65 10.74 -5.46
CA ARG A 78 6.64 10.63 -6.94
C ARG A 78 5.26 10.42 -7.54
N LEU A 79 4.27 10.02 -6.72
CA LEU A 79 2.90 9.76 -7.15
C LEU A 79 1.89 10.68 -6.44
N LEU A 80 1.84 10.66 -5.11
CA LEU A 80 0.74 11.29 -4.37
C LEU A 80 0.90 12.81 -4.24
N LEU A 81 2.02 13.33 -3.74
CA LEU A 81 2.23 14.78 -3.63
C LEU A 81 2.09 15.53 -4.97
N PRO A 82 2.49 14.97 -6.13
CA PRO A 82 2.20 15.59 -7.43
C PRO A 82 0.72 15.68 -7.82
N LEU A 83 -0.17 14.88 -7.19
CA LEU A 83 -1.58 14.76 -7.57
C LEU A 83 -2.55 15.27 -6.48
N PHE A 84 -2.14 15.26 -5.21
CA PHE A 84 -2.97 15.61 -4.06
C PHE A 84 -2.42 16.84 -3.34
N ARG A 85 -3.30 17.63 -2.74
CA ARG A 85 -2.91 18.81 -1.95
C ARG A 85 -2.10 18.41 -0.72
N GLU A 86 -2.59 17.44 0.04
CA GLU A 86 -1.97 16.90 1.25
C GLU A 86 -1.86 15.38 1.18
N VAL A 87 -0.89 14.82 1.90
CA VAL A 87 -0.70 13.36 2.04
C VAL A 87 -0.46 13.03 3.52
N ASP A 88 -1.05 11.94 4.01
CA ASP A 88 -0.61 11.30 5.25
C ASP A 88 0.22 10.06 4.92
N MET A 89 1.19 9.77 5.77
CA MET A 89 2.03 8.59 5.67
C MET A 89 1.82 7.70 6.89
N VAL A 90 1.70 6.39 6.68
CA VAL A 90 1.75 5.40 7.75
C VAL A 90 2.77 4.31 7.43
N ASP A 91 3.64 4.05 8.38
CA ASP A 91 4.64 2.97 8.31
C ASP A 91 4.92 2.41 9.71
N ILE A 92 5.37 1.17 9.80
CA ILE A 92 5.73 0.53 11.08
C ILE A 92 7.13 0.94 11.58
N THR A 93 7.96 1.49 10.69
CA THR A 93 9.38 1.76 10.94
C THR A 93 9.63 3.26 11.10
N GLU A 94 9.86 3.70 12.34
CA GLU A 94 10.09 5.11 12.67
C GLU A 94 11.26 5.73 11.88
N ASP A 95 12.35 4.98 11.73
CA ASP A 95 13.55 5.43 10.99
C ASP A 95 13.22 5.78 9.53
N PHE A 96 12.25 5.08 8.91
CA PHE A 96 11.80 5.39 7.55
C PHE A 96 11.01 6.68 7.49
N LEU A 97 10.12 6.93 8.46
CA LEU A 97 9.35 8.17 8.55
C LEU A 97 10.24 9.37 8.89
N VAL A 98 11.28 9.19 9.70
CA VAL A 98 12.31 10.21 9.94
C VAL A 98 13.07 10.49 8.64
N GLN A 99 13.53 9.45 7.94
CA GLN A 99 14.22 9.61 6.65
C GLN A 99 13.31 10.25 5.59
N ALA A 100 12.00 9.99 5.63
CA ALA A 100 11.04 10.57 4.70
C ALA A 100 11.06 12.11 4.74
N LYS A 101 11.19 12.72 5.91
CA LYS A 101 11.26 14.19 6.04
C LYS A 101 12.41 14.79 5.21
N THR A 102 13.57 14.13 5.20
CA THR A 102 14.72 14.53 4.37
C THR A 102 14.53 14.15 2.90
N TYR A 103 14.06 12.91 2.63
CA TYR A 103 13.86 12.42 1.27
C TYR A 103 12.84 13.25 0.48
N LEU A 104 11.77 13.70 1.12
CA LEU A 104 10.70 14.49 0.51
C LEU A 104 11.15 15.92 0.18
N GLY A 105 12.02 16.51 0.99
CA GLY A 105 12.47 17.89 0.83
C GLY A 105 11.33 18.88 1.07
N GLU A 106 11.32 20.00 0.35
CA GLU A 106 10.32 21.08 0.52
C GLU A 106 8.87 20.60 0.36
N GLU A 107 8.63 19.66 -0.55
CA GLU A 107 7.30 19.07 -0.76
C GLU A 107 6.78 18.32 0.48
N GLY A 108 7.68 17.91 1.39
CA GLY A 108 7.34 17.28 2.66
C GLY A 108 6.51 18.17 3.59
N LYS A 109 6.46 19.49 3.36
CA LYS A 109 5.57 20.43 4.07
C LYS A 109 4.09 20.15 3.82
N ARG A 110 3.76 19.43 2.75
CA ARG A 110 2.39 19.00 2.40
C ARG A 110 2.07 17.59 2.93
N VAL A 111 3.00 16.95 3.65
CA VAL A 111 2.67 15.77 4.44
C VAL A 111 2.08 16.23 5.77
N ARG A 112 0.81 15.90 6.01
CA ARG A 112 0.05 16.36 7.18
C ARG A 112 0.44 15.56 8.42
N ASN A 113 0.46 14.23 8.33
CA ASN A 113 0.85 13.34 9.43
C ASN A 113 1.85 12.25 9.00
N TYR A 114 2.69 11.85 9.97
CA TYR A 114 3.56 10.69 9.89
C TYR A 114 3.17 9.72 11.02
N PHE A 115 2.39 8.69 10.71
CA PHE A 115 1.91 7.71 11.68
C PHE A 115 2.87 6.51 11.76
N CYS A 116 3.46 6.29 12.94
CA CYS A 116 4.34 5.15 13.18
C CYS A 116 3.58 3.99 13.83
N CYS A 117 2.97 3.11 13.04
CA CYS A 117 2.26 1.91 13.53
C CYS A 117 2.08 0.87 12.42
N GLY A 118 1.82 -0.38 12.81
CA GLY A 118 1.44 -1.42 11.85
C GLY A 118 0.01 -1.22 11.36
N LEU A 119 -0.26 -1.59 10.11
CA LEU A 119 -1.58 -1.40 9.51
C LEU A 119 -2.68 -2.21 10.21
N GLN A 120 -2.32 -3.31 10.90
CA GLN A 120 -3.25 -4.09 11.72
C GLN A 120 -3.85 -3.25 12.86
N ASP A 121 -3.08 -2.29 13.40
CA ASP A 121 -3.47 -1.41 14.50
C ASP A 121 -3.92 -0.01 14.03
N PHE A 122 -3.66 0.34 12.77
CA PHE A 122 -3.95 1.68 12.25
C PHE A 122 -5.43 1.85 11.89
N THR A 123 -6.00 2.97 12.34
CA THR A 123 -7.35 3.42 11.96
C THR A 123 -7.28 4.80 11.33
N PRO A 124 -7.46 4.91 10.00
CA PRO A 124 -7.49 6.22 9.33
C PRO A 124 -8.68 7.06 9.82
N GLU A 125 -8.49 8.38 9.90
CA GLU A 125 -9.53 9.33 10.30
C GLU A 125 -10.77 9.24 9.38
N PRO A 126 -12.01 9.20 9.91
CA PRO A 126 -13.23 9.20 9.11
C PRO A 126 -13.28 10.35 8.10
N ASP A 127 -13.92 10.12 6.95
CA ASP A 127 -14.20 11.14 5.91
C ASP A 127 -13.00 12.01 5.48
N SER A 128 -11.79 11.46 5.53
CA SER A 128 -10.55 12.24 5.41
C SER A 128 -9.82 12.07 4.08
N TYR A 129 -9.97 10.93 3.39
CA TYR A 129 -9.12 10.59 2.25
C TYR A 129 -9.91 10.46 0.95
N ASP A 130 -9.42 11.11 -0.10
CA ASP A 130 -9.89 10.89 -1.47
C ASP A 130 -9.27 9.60 -2.04
N VAL A 131 -8.01 9.31 -1.69
CA VAL A 131 -7.33 8.07 -2.07
C VAL A 131 -6.59 7.47 -0.90
N ILE A 132 -6.77 6.17 -0.67
CA ILE A 132 -5.93 5.39 0.23
C ILE A 132 -5.10 4.45 -0.63
N TRP A 133 -3.80 4.68 -0.69
CA TRP A 133 -2.85 3.92 -1.50
C TRP A 133 -2.13 2.90 -0.62
N ILE A 134 -2.22 1.62 -0.98
CA ILE A 134 -1.65 0.50 -0.24
C ILE A 134 -0.77 -0.27 -1.22
N GLN A 135 0.56 -0.16 -1.08
CA GLN A 135 1.47 -0.78 -2.06
C GLN A 135 2.58 -1.59 -1.40
N TRP A 136 2.71 -2.84 -1.83
CA TRP A 136 3.72 -3.79 -1.34
C TRP A 136 3.77 -3.89 0.18
N VAL A 137 2.59 -4.02 0.79
CA VAL A 137 2.45 -4.07 2.25
C VAL A 137 1.32 -4.98 2.71
N ILE A 138 0.40 -5.40 1.82
CA ILE A 138 -0.70 -6.29 2.24
C ILE A 138 -0.18 -7.68 2.65
N GLY A 139 1.00 -8.06 2.15
CA GLY A 139 1.68 -9.28 2.55
C GLY A 139 2.09 -9.29 4.02
N HIS A 140 2.21 -8.14 4.68
CA HIS A 140 2.52 -8.05 6.11
C HIS A 140 1.28 -8.07 7.00
N LEU A 141 0.11 -8.43 6.48
CA LEU A 141 -1.13 -8.57 7.25
C LEU A 141 -1.66 -9.99 7.12
N THR A 142 -2.24 -10.53 8.19
CA THR A 142 -3.06 -11.74 8.12
C THR A 142 -4.34 -11.47 7.31
N ASP A 143 -5.00 -12.51 6.80
CA ASP A 143 -6.25 -12.34 6.03
C ASP A 143 -7.32 -11.57 6.82
N GLN A 144 -7.42 -11.86 8.12
CA GLN A 144 -8.35 -11.19 9.03
C GLN A 144 -7.98 -9.70 9.20
N HIS A 145 -6.73 -9.39 9.54
CA HIS A 145 -6.31 -8.00 9.73
C HIS A 145 -6.33 -7.19 8.43
N LEU A 146 -6.09 -7.81 7.26
CA LEU A 146 -6.28 -7.14 5.97
C LEU A 146 -7.76 -6.79 5.73
N ALA A 147 -8.68 -7.72 5.97
CA ALA A 147 -10.12 -7.46 5.83
C ALA A 147 -10.60 -6.35 6.79
N GLU A 148 -10.13 -6.36 8.03
CA GLU A 148 -10.45 -5.34 9.03
C GLU A 148 -9.85 -3.98 8.68
N PHE A 149 -8.59 -3.94 8.26
CA PHE A 149 -7.93 -2.72 7.82
C PHE A 149 -8.65 -2.08 6.62
N LEU A 150 -9.03 -2.89 5.62
CA LEU A 150 -9.80 -2.43 4.46
C LEU A 150 -11.19 -1.89 4.87
N ARG A 151 -11.84 -2.51 5.87
CA ARG A 151 -13.11 -2.02 6.41
C ARG A 151 -12.95 -0.65 7.11
N ARG A 152 -11.87 -0.46 7.86
CA ARG A 152 -11.53 0.85 8.47
C ARG A 152 -11.22 1.88 7.39
N CYS A 153 -10.45 1.51 6.37
CA CYS A 153 -10.18 2.36 5.22
C CYS A 153 -11.47 2.81 4.53
N LYS A 154 -12.42 1.89 4.31
CA LYS A 154 -13.73 2.23 3.72
C LYS A 154 -14.46 3.34 4.50
N GLY A 155 -14.44 3.27 5.83
CA GLY A 155 -15.05 4.29 6.70
C GLY A 155 -14.31 5.63 6.74
N SER A 156 -13.12 5.71 6.16
CA SER A 156 -12.29 6.93 6.10
C SER A 156 -12.29 7.63 4.74
N LEU A 157 -12.98 7.06 3.76
CA LEU A 157 -13.09 7.63 2.42
C LEU A 157 -14.05 8.83 2.40
N ARG A 158 -13.63 9.89 1.73
CA ARG A 158 -14.50 10.99 1.29
C ARG A 158 -15.50 10.51 0.22
N PRO A 159 -16.54 11.29 -0.09
CA PRO A 159 -17.40 11.01 -1.24
C PRO A 159 -16.58 10.78 -2.52
N ASN A 160 -16.88 9.70 -3.25
CA ASN A 160 -16.12 9.22 -4.42
C ASN A 160 -14.65 8.82 -4.16
N GLY A 161 -14.26 8.70 -2.90
CA GLY A 161 -12.95 8.18 -2.53
C GLY A 161 -12.78 6.72 -2.96
N ILE A 162 -11.52 6.33 -3.18
CA ILE A 162 -11.16 4.96 -3.54
C ILE A 162 -9.99 4.45 -2.69
N ILE A 163 -9.96 3.14 -2.48
CA ILE A 163 -8.77 2.45 -1.99
C ILE A 163 -8.07 1.83 -3.20
N VAL A 164 -6.75 1.98 -3.30
CA VAL A 164 -5.94 1.30 -4.30
C VAL A 164 -5.00 0.33 -3.60
N ILE A 165 -5.10 -0.95 -3.93
CA ILE A 165 -4.12 -1.97 -3.55
C ILE A 165 -3.22 -2.21 -4.75
N LYS A 166 -1.90 -2.15 -4.59
CA LYS A 166 -0.92 -2.55 -5.60
C LYS A 166 0.12 -3.49 -5.01
N ASP A 167 0.04 -4.77 -5.30
CA ASP A 167 0.88 -5.76 -4.59
C ASP A 167 1.24 -6.97 -5.46
N ASN A 168 2.17 -7.78 -4.95
CA ASN A 168 2.61 -9.05 -5.53
C ASN A 168 1.49 -10.09 -5.44
N MET A 169 1.31 -10.85 -6.52
CA MET A 169 0.32 -11.93 -6.58
C MET A 169 1.01 -13.27 -6.83
N ALA A 170 0.69 -14.24 -5.99
CA ALA A 170 1.12 -15.62 -6.15
C ALA A 170 0.36 -16.27 -7.33
N GLN A 171 0.96 -17.32 -7.90
CA GLN A 171 0.30 -18.10 -8.94
C GLN A 171 -0.91 -18.88 -8.39
N GLU A 172 -0.78 -19.42 -7.18
CA GLU A 172 -1.83 -20.20 -6.51
C GLU A 172 -1.67 -20.12 -4.99
N GLY A 173 -2.78 -19.95 -4.28
CA GLY A 173 -2.87 -20.04 -2.83
C GLY A 173 -2.24 -18.86 -2.09
N VAL A 174 -1.63 -19.18 -0.94
CA VAL A 174 -0.94 -18.21 -0.08
C VAL A 174 0.45 -18.77 0.19
N ILE A 175 1.49 -18.02 -0.19
CA ILE A 175 2.90 -18.39 -0.05
C ILE A 175 3.51 -17.50 1.03
N LEU A 176 4.11 -18.10 2.06
CA LEU A 176 4.87 -17.38 3.08
C LEU A 176 6.29 -17.11 2.60
N ASP A 177 6.77 -15.88 2.78
CA ASP A 177 8.18 -15.51 2.70
C ASP A 177 8.74 -15.37 4.12
N ASP A 178 9.61 -16.31 4.51
CA ASP A 178 10.23 -16.33 5.82
C ASP A 178 11.30 -15.23 6.02
N VAL A 179 11.80 -14.62 4.93
CA VAL A 179 12.87 -13.62 4.97
C VAL A 179 12.35 -12.32 5.57
N ASP A 180 11.27 -11.79 5.01
CA ASP A 180 10.65 -10.55 5.46
C ASP A 180 9.38 -10.75 6.30
N SER A 181 9.01 -12.02 6.54
CA SER A 181 7.80 -12.42 7.26
C SER A 181 6.56 -11.78 6.64
N SER A 182 6.35 -12.04 5.35
CA SER A 182 5.20 -11.61 4.57
C SER A 182 4.52 -12.79 3.87
N VAL A 183 3.32 -12.58 3.34
CA VAL A 183 2.63 -13.54 2.50
C VAL A 183 2.32 -12.97 1.12
N CYS A 184 2.53 -13.77 0.09
CA CYS A 184 2.08 -13.50 -1.27
C CYS A 184 0.80 -14.30 -1.52
N ARG A 185 -0.28 -13.63 -1.96
CA ARG A 185 -1.61 -14.23 -2.15
C ARG A 185 -1.93 -14.33 -3.62
N ASP A 186 -2.68 -15.35 -4.03
CA ASP A 186 -3.29 -15.35 -5.36
C ASP A 186 -4.43 -14.32 -5.47
N LEU A 187 -4.87 -14.07 -6.70
CA LEU A 187 -5.93 -13.11 -7.00
C LEU A 187 -7.25 -13.47 -6.31
N ASP A 188 -7.60 -14.75 -6.20
CA ASP A 188 -8.89 -15.17 -5.69
C ASP A 188 -8.97 -15.01 -4.17
N VAL A 189 -7.87 -15.24 -3.45
CA VAL A 189 -7.74 -14.92 -2.02
C VAL A 189 -7.90 -13.42 -1.81
N VAL A 190 -7.19 -12.58 -2.57
CA VAL A 190 -7.28 -11.11 -2.45
C VAL A 190 -8.70 -10.62 -2.73
N ARG A 191 -9.35 -11.11 -3.79
CA ARG A 191 -10.75 -10.77 -4.12
C ARG A 191 -11.73 -11.19 -3.03
N ARG A 192 -11.56 -12.37 -2.42
CA ARG A 192 -12.40 -12.80 -1.29
C ARG A 192 -12.25 -11.89 -0.08
N ILE A 193 -11.02 -11.46 0.23
CA ILE A 193 -10.75 -10.52 1.33
C ILE A 193 -11.37 -9.14 1.06
N ILE A 194 -11.24 -8.62 -0.16
CA ILE A 194 -11.90 -7.37 -0.59
C ILE A 194 -13.42 -7.47 -0.40
N CYS A 195 -14.01 -8.58 -0.83
CA CYS A 195 -15.45 -8.81 -0.70
C CYS A 195 -15.87 -8.90 0.78
N SER A 196 -15.10 -9.55 1.64
CA SER A 196 -15.40 -9.68 3.08
C SER A 196 -15.20 -8.37 3.86
N ALA A 197 -14.38 -7.45 3.34
CA ALA A 197 -14.28 -6.07 3.82
C ALA A 197 -15.48 -5.21 3.38
N GLY A 198 -16.36 -5.74 2.53
CA GLY A 198 -17.53 -5.03 1.99
C GLY A 198 -17.19 -4.03 0.89
N LEU A 199 -16.08 -4.24 0.18
CA LEU A 199 -15.64 -3.40 -0.94
C LEU A 199 -15.99 -4.06 -2.29
N SER A 200 -16.22 -3.24 -3.30
CA SER A 200 -16.43 -3.65 -4.69
C SER A 200 -15.22 -3.28 -5.55
N LEU A 201 -14.90 -4.15 -6.51
CA LEU A 201 -13.83 -3.91 -7.47
C LEU A 201 -14.28 -2.95 -8.58
N LEU A 202 -13.60 -1.81 -8.72
CA LEU A 202 -13.84 -0.82 -9.77
C LEU A 202 -12.94 -1.04 -11.00
N ALA A 203 -11.70 -1.45 -10.75
CA ALA A 203 -10.73 -1.77 -11.81
C ALA A 203 -9.67 -2.73 -11.27
N GLU A 204 -9.16 -3.56 -12.17
CA GLU A 204 -8.02 -4.45 -11.95
C GLU A 204 -7.07 -4.29 -13.13
N GLU A 205 -5.77 -4.17 -12.89
CA GLU A 205 -4.77 -4.01 -13.92
C GLU A 205 -3.45 -4.69 -13.51
N ARG A 206 -2.95 -5.57 -14.37
CA ARG A 206 -1.61 -6.16 -14.21
C ARG A 206 -0.55 -5.12 -14.57
N GLN A 207 0.48 -5.01 -13.75
CA GLN A 207 1.66 -4.22 -14.06
C GLN A 207 2.49 -4.92 -15.14
N GLU A 208 2.66 -4.23 -16.26
CA GLU A 208 3.49 -4.70 -17.38
C GLU A 208 4.95 -4.26 -17.24
N ASN A 209 5.84 -4.96 -17.96
CA ASN A 209 7.26 -4.64 -18.12
C ASN A 209 8.07 -4.63 -16.81
N LEU A 210 7.69 -5.47 -15.85
CA LEU A 210 8.54 -5.81 -14.72
C LEU A 210 9.46 -6.98 -15.11
N PRO A 211 10.59 -7.18 -14.39
CA PRO A 211 11.45 -8.35 -14.59
C PRO A 211 10.67 -9.66 -14.42
N ASP A 212 11.01 -10.67 -15.22
CA ASP A 212 10.30 -11.96 -15.23
C ASP A 212 10.53 -12.78 -13.95
N GLU A 213 11.60 -12.47 -13.21
CA GLU A 213 11.99 -13.14 -11.97
C GLU A 213 11.18 -12.72 -10.73
N ILE A 214 10.39 -11.65 -10.81
CA ILE A 214 9.54 -11.20 -9.68
C ILE A 214 8.08 -11.60 -9.87
N TYR A 215 7.34 -11.69 -8.76
CA TYR A 215 5.90 -11.94 -8.78
C TYR A 215 5.17 -10.96 -9.68
N HIS A 216 4.07 -11.42 -10.30
CA HIS A 216 3.19 -10.52 -11.03
C HIS A 216 2.57 -9.51 -10.07
N VAL A 217 2.67 -8.23 -10.41
CA VAL A 217 2.09 -7.14 -9.61
C VAL A 217 0.75 -6.73 -10.18
N TYR A 218 -0.27 -6.64 -9.35
CA TYR A 218 -1.61 -6.21 -9.75
C TYR A 218 -2.04 -4.96 -8.97
N SER A 219 -2.77 -4.08 -9.65
CA SER A 219 -3.42 -2.91 -9.05
C SER A 219 -4.93 -3.14 -9.03
N PHE A 220 -5.57 -2.88 -7.88
CA PHE A 220 -7.01 -2.93 -7.69
C PHE A 220 -7.51 -1.58 -7.20
N ALA A 221 -8.53 -1.02 -7.84
CA ALA A 221 -9.26 0.13 -7.31
C ALA A 221 -10.57 -0.35 -6.69
N LEU A 222 -10.84 0.08 -5.45
CA LEU A 222 -11.91 -0.46 -4.60
C LEU A 222 -12.77 0.67 -4.02
N ARG A 223 -14.05 0.38 -3.80
CA ARG A 223 -15.00 1.27 -3.12
C ARG A 223 -16.16 0.49 -2.49
#